data_AF-A0A5J4ISI5-F1
#
_entry.id   AF-A0A5J4ISI5-F1
#
_cell.length_a   1.000
_cell.length_b   1.000
_cell.length_c   1.000
_cell.angle_alpha   90.00
_cell.angle_beta   90.00
_cell.angle_gamma   90.00
#
_symmetry.space_group_name_H-M   'P 1'
#
loop_
_entity.id
_entity.type
_entity.pdbx_description
1 polymer ?
#
loop_
_entity_poly.entity_id
_entity_poly.type
_entity_poly.pdbx_seq_one_letter_code
_entity_poly.pdbx_strand_id
1 'polypeptide(L)'
;MQAAVNVLFKELGSVNKISAVYETPALGFDGGDFLNCVVEVSTIMTSSKTLKTVLAIEKKLGRERAEVEGYTSRVIDIDILLYNDDVIESKSLQVPHPRIQERKFVLQPLVEINSSLFHPSFKQSFVTLLEQTSDTSTIVKQSKWLRNPRSDYDFSNINYIAIEGNIGAGKTSLAHLISNDFNAKLILERFKDNPFLPKFYEDQQRYAFPLEMSFLADRYQQLLEDIKQFDLFKDYVVADYDVYKSLIFAKVTLQPEEYNLYKKLFHLMHKELAKPDVYIYLYQNTERLLANIKKRGRSYEKSIEAEYLQKINDGYLEYIKNTHNDNIKIIDISEMDFVKNRAHYISILEQILH
;
A
#
# COMPACT_ATOMS: atom_id res chain seq x y z
N MET A 1 -20.93 3.39 -13.40
CA MET A 1 -19.60 4.06 -13.40
C MET A 1 -19.03 4.28 -11.99
N GLN A 2 -19.64 5.09 -11.11
CA GLN A 2 -19.09 5.30 -9.74
C GLN A 2 -18.87 4.00 -8.95
N ALA A 3 -19.82 3.06 -9.02
CA ALA A 3 -19.66 1.74 -8.41
C ALA A 3 -18.41 1.00 -8.92
N ALA A 4 -18.08 1.12 -10.22
CA ALA A 4 -16.88 0.54 -10.80
C ALA A 4 -15.61 1.17 -10.22
N VAL A 5 -15.55 2.50 -10.12
CA VAL A 5 -14.43 3.22 -9.48
C VAL A 5 -14.25 2.77 -8.03
N ASN A 6 -15.33 2.64 -7.26
CA ASN A 6 -15.29 2.18 -5.88
C ASN A 6 -14.72 0.76 -5.75
N VAL A 7 -15.14 -0.15 -6.63
CA VAL A 7 -14.68 -1.55 -6.60
C VAL A 7 -13.25 -1.67 -7.11
N LEU A 8 -12.86 -0.92 -8.15
CA LEU A 8 -11.47 -0.82 -8.59
C LEU A 8 -10.56 -0.37 -7.44
N PHE A 9 -10.97 0.65 -6.68
CA PHE A 9 -10.22 1.08 -5.50
C PHE A 9 -10.11 -0.02 -4.43
N LYS A 10 -11.18 -0.77 -4.15
CA LYS A 10 -11.18 -1.79 -3.09
C LYS A 10 -10.46 -3.08 -3.46
N GLU A 11 -10.46 -3.45 -4.74
CA GLU A 11 -10.00 -4.77 -5.19
C GLU A 11 -8.75 -4.72 -6.07
N LEU A 12 -8.56 -3.65 -6.86
CA LEU A 12 -7.46 -3.58 -7.84
C LEU A 12 -6.25 -2.77 -7.34
N GLY A 13 -6.45 -1.53 -6.89
CA GLY A 13 -5.34 -0.62 -6.60
C GLY A 13 -5.79 0.79 -6.18
N SER A 14 -4.85 1.65 -5.85
CA SER A 14 -5.14 3.05 -5.50
C SER A 14 -5.54 3.81 -6.76
N VAL A 15 -6.65 4.54 -6.71
CA VAL A 15 -7.11 5.39 -7.81
C VAL A 15 -6.41 6.75 -7.66
N ASN A 16 -5.55 7.10 -8.62
CA ASN A 16 -4.77 8.34 -8.57
C ASN A 16 -5.51 9.49 -9.25
N LYS A 17 -6.04 9.22 -10.45
CA LYS A 17 -6.72 10.20 -11.29
C LYS A 17 -7.92 9.59 -11.97
N ILE A 18 -8.92 10.43 -12.22
CA ILE A 18 -10.14 10.09 -12.93
C ILE A 18 -10.40 11.22 -13.94
N SER A 19 -10.64 10.87 -15.20
CA SER A 19 -11.03 11.87 -16.21
C SER A 19 -12.44 12.42 -15.94
N ALA A 20 -12.86 13.41 -16.72
CA ALA A 20 -14.29 13.69 -16.82
C ALA A 20 -15.04 12.50 -17.41
N VAL A 21 -16.37 12.51 -17.22
CA VAL A 21 -17.28 11.59 -17.90
C VAL A 21 -17.63 12.18 -19.26
N TYR A 22 -17.47 11.37 -20.30
CA TYR A 22 -17.78 11.75 -21.68
C TYR A 22 -18.90 10.88 -22.22
N GLU A 23 -19.85 11.48 -22.92
CA GLU A 23 -20.92 10.78 -23.62
C GLU A 23 -20.62 10.70 -25.11
N THR A 24 -20.83 9.52 -25.68
CA THR A 24 -20.66 9.25 -27.10
C THR A 24 -21.77 8.38 -27.66
N PRO A 25 -22.17 8.56 -28.93
CA PRO A 25 -23.06 7.64 -29.61
C PRO A 25 -22.52 6.20 -29.64
N ALA A 26 -23.42 5.23 -29.80
CA ALA A 26 -23.04 3.85 -30.06
C ALA A 26 -22.21 3.74 -31.36
N LEU A 27 -21.05 3.07 -31.28
CA LEU A 27 -20.17 2.91 -32.43
C LEU A 27 -20.43 1.56 -33.11
N GLY A 28 -21.01 1.60 -34.32
CA GLY A 28 -21.19 0.42 -35.17
C GLY A 28 -22.48 -0.39 -34.96
N PHE A 29 -23.46 0.14 -34.22
CA PHE A 29 -24.81 -0.45 -34.08
C PHE A 29 -25.83 0.61 -33.61
N ASP A 30 -27.12 0.34 -33.79
CA ASP A 30 -28.20 1.16 -33.22
C ASP A 30 -28.34 0.87 -31.72
N GLY A 31 -27.94 1.84 -30.90
CA GLY A 31 -27.98 1.76 -29.45
C GLY A 31 -28.04 3.14 -28.80
N GLY A 32 -28.35 3.18 -27.50
CA GLY A 32 -28.29 4.41 -26.72
C GLY A 32 -26.86 4.90 -26.52
N ASP A 33 -26.71 6.14 -26.10
CA ASP A 33 -25.42 6.76 -25.83
C ASP A 33 -24.65 6.05 -24.70
N PHE A 34 -23.33 6.04 -24.82
CA PHE A 34 -22.40 5.44 -23.87
C PHE A 34 -21.68 6.50 -23.05
N LEU A 35 -21.50 6.23 -21.77
CA LEU A 35 -20.67 7.03 -20.89
C LEU A 35 -19.29 6.40 -20.75
N ASN A 36 -18.25 7.20 -20.98
CA ASN A 36 -16.85 6.78 -20.97
C ASN A 36 -16.04 7.63 -19.98
N CYS A 37 -15.10 6.99 -19.29
CA CYS A 37 -14.09 7.65 -18.47
C CYS A 37 -12.81 6.82 -18.46
N VAL A 38 -11.68 7.47 -18.23
CA VAL A 38 -10.40 6.80 -17.94
C VAL A 38 -10.12 6.93 -16.45
N VAL A 39 -9.51 5.90 -15.86
CA VAL A 39 -9.07 5.88 -14.47
C VAL A 39 -7.61 5.44 -14.44
N GLU A 40 -6.77 6.20 -13.76
CA GLU A 40 -5.39 5.81 -13.47
C GLU A 40 -5.35 5.08 -12.12
N VAL A 41 -4.85 3.84 -12.14
CA VAL A 41 -4.78 2.98 -10.96
C VAL A 41 -3.35 2.49 -10.72
N SER A 42 -2.83 2.72 -9.51
CA SER A 42 -1.58 2.11 -9.04
C SER A 42 -1.87 0.77 -8.37
N THR A 43 -1.20 -0.30 -8.80
CA THR A 43 -1.36 -1.64 -8.23
C THR A 43 -0.02 -2.39 -8.15
N ILE A 44 0.11 -3.23 -7.13
CA ILE A 44 1.23 -4.18 -6.96
C ILE A 44 1.00 -5.50 -7.70
N MET A 45 -0.17 -5.66 -8.33
CA MET A 45 -0.50 -6.86 -9.09
C MET A 45 0.36 -6.96 -10.36
N THR A 46 0.46 -8.16 -10.92
CA THR A 46 1.01 -8.33 -12.27
C THR A 46 -0.09 -8.09 -13.30
N SER A 47 0.24 -7.75 -14.53
CA SER A 47 -0.73 -7.53 -15.63
C SER A 47 -1.75 -8.68 -15.78
N SER A 48 -1.31 -9.94 -15.64
CA SER A 48 -2.20 -11.11 -15.65
C SER A 48 -3.18 -11.14 -14.48
N LYS A 49 -2.74 -10.78 -13.26
CA LYS A 49 -3.63 -10.70 -12.08
C LYS A 49 -4.57 -9.50 -12.18
N THR A 50 -4.09 -8.37 -12.70
CA THR A 50 -4.88 -7.17 -12.99
C THR A 50 -6.04 -7.52 -13.91
N LEU A 51 -5.78 -8.19 -15.04
CA LEU A 51 -6.84 -8.64 -15.96
C LEU A 51 -7.85 -9.56 -15.26
N LYS A 52 -7.40 -10.58 -14.53
CA LYS A 52 -8.31 -11.49 -13.82
C LYS A 52 -9.21 -10.75 -12.82
N THR A 53 -8.65 -9.76 -12.13
CA THR A 53 -9.38 -8.95 -11.16
C THR A 53 -10.40 -8.06 -11.85
N VAL A 54 -10.01 -7.37 -12.92
CA VAL A 54 -10.93 -6.54 -13.72
C VAL A 54 -12.13 -7.36 -14.23
N LEU A 55 -11.88 -8.55 -14.79
CA LEU A 55 -12.96 -9.44 -15.26
C LEU A 55 -13.90 -9.90 -14.12
N ALA A 56 -13.35 -10.11 -12.91
CA ALA A 56 -14.16 -10.44 -11.75
C ALA A 56 -15.02 -9.26 -11.29
N ILE A 57 -14.47 -8.04 -11.33
CA ILE A 57 -15.18 -6.79 -11.01
C ILE A 57 -16.36 -6.58 -11.97
N GLU A 58 -16.15 -6.77 -13.27
CA GLU A 58 -17.23 -6.65 -14.26
C GLU A 58 -18.36 -7.65 -13.99
N LYS A 59 -18.01 -8.91 -13.74
CA LYS A 59 -18.99 -9.95 -13.39
C LYS A 59 -19.79 -9.55 -12.14
N LYS A 60 -19.11 -9.04 -11.12
CA LYS A 60 -19.72 -8.55 -9.87
C LYS A 60 -20.66 -7.36 -10.09
N LEU A 61 -20.39 -6.54 -11.09
CA LEU A 61 -21.21 -5.38 -11.47
C LEU A 61 -22.32 -5.73 -12.47
N GLY A 62 -22.56 -7.01 -12.75
CA GLY A 62 -23.68 -7.48 -13.56
C GLY A 62 -23.34 -7.71 -15.04
N ARG A 63 -22.05 -7.81 -15.42
CA ARG A 63 -21.68 -8.25 -16.77
C ARG A 63 -21.92 -9.76 -16.90
N GLU A 64 -23.01 -10.12 -17.56
CA GLU A 64 -23.25 -11.49 -18.04
C GLU A 64 -22.61 -11.66 -19.43
N ARG A 65 -21.76 -12.68 -19.60
CA ARG A 65 -21.21 -13.02 -20.92
C ARG A 65 -22.27 -13.80 -21.69
N ALA A 66 -23.16 -13.11 -22.39
CA ALA A 66 -24.04 -13.76 -23.35
C ALA A 66 -23.24 -14.15 -24.61
N GLU A 67 -23.47 -15.35 -25.14
CA GLU A 67 -22.92 -15.87 -26.40
C GLU A 67 -23.58 -15.20 -27.62
N VAL A 68 -23.61 -13.87 -27.66
CA VAL A 68 -24.13 -13.11 -28.81
C VAL A 68 -22.96 -12.41 -29.49
N GLU A 69 -22.70 -12.74 -30.76
CA GLU A 69 -21.76 -12.01 -31.59
C GLU A 69 -22.25 -10.57 -31.80
N GLY A 70 -21.47 -9.58 -31.34
CA GLY A 70 -21.74 -8.15 -31.55
C GLY A 70 -21.58 -7.26 -30.33
N TYR A 71 -21.73 -5.95 -30.54
CA TYR A 71 -21.83 -4.96 -29.45
C TYR A 71 -23.24 -5.01 -28.85
N THR A 72 -23.32 -5.15 -27.53
CA THR A 72 -24.59 -5.15 -26.78
C THR A 72 -24.55 -4.08 -25.71
N SER A 73 -25.72 -3.54 -25.32
CA SER A 73 -25.81 -2.69 -24.14
C SER A 73 -25.41 -3.50 -22.91
N ARG A 74 -24.38 -3.03 -22.19
CA ARG A 74 -23.80 -3.70 -21.03
C ARG A 74 -23.75 -2.71 -19.86
N VAL A 75 -23.92 -3.21 -18.65
CA VAL A 75 -23.93 -2.38 -17.43
C VAL A 75 -22.56 -1.70 -17.21
N ILE A 76 -21.46 -2.40 -17.51
CA ILE A 76 -20.09 -1.88 -17.44
C ILE A 76 -19.14 -2.70 -18.33
N ASP A 77 -18.14 -2.05 -18.92
CA ASP A 77 -17.01 -2.64 -19.62
C ASP A 77 -15.74 -1.91 -19.14
N ILE A 78 -14.70 -2.65 -18.77
CA ILE A 78 -13.45 -2.12 -18.20
C ILE A 78 -12.28 -2.69 -19.00
N ASP A 79 -11.77 -1.89 -19.93
CA ASP A 79 -10.59 -2.23 -20.71
C ASP A 79 -9.30 -1.75 -20.04
N ILE A 80 -8.26 -2.58 -20.07
CA ILE A 80 -6.89 -2.17 -19.69
C ILE A 80 -6.26 -1.50 -20.92
N LEU A 81 -6.19 -0.17 -20.90
CA LEU A 81 -5.61 0.61 -21.99
C LEU A 81 -4.08 0.52 -22.00
N LEU A 82 -3.46 0.75 -20.84
CA LEU A 82 -2.02 0.80 -20.65
C LEU A 82 -1.65 0.06 -19.36
N TYR A 83 -0.41 -0.41 -19.28
CA TYR A 83 0.14 -1.04 -18.09
C TYR A 83 1.61 -0.62 -17.99
N ASN A 84 1.86 0.49 -17.30
CA ASN A 84 3.14 1.20 -17.37
C ASN A 84 3.54 1.42 -18.85
N ASP A 85 4.82 1.18 -19.17
CA ASP A 85 5.37 1.20 -20.53
C ASP A 85 5.43 -0.19 -21.19
N ASP A 86 4.76 -1.19 -20.61
CA ASP A 86 4.83 -2.57 -21.09
C ASP A 86 4.12 -2.72 -22.44
N VAL A 87 4.74 -3.51 -23.34
CA VAL A 87 4.11 -4.02 -24.56
C VAL A 87 3.88 -5.51 -24.39
N ILE A 88 2.61 -5.91 -24.25
CA ILE A 88 2.16 -7.27 -23.97
C ILE A 88 1.32 -7.74 -25.15
N GLU A 89 1.78 -8.80 -25.81
CA GLU A 89 1.05 -9.48 -26.88
C GLU A 89 0.74 -10.92 -26.44
N SER A 90 -0.41 -11.10 -25.82
CA SER A 90 -0.87 -12.43 -25.41
C SER A 90 -2.29 -12.69 -25.89
N LYS A 91 -2.70 -13.97 -25.90
CA LYS A 91 -4.08 -14.35 -26.24
C LYS A 91 -5.12 -13.73 -25.31
N SER A 92 -4.75 -13.47 -24.05
CA SER A 92 -5.65 -12.99 -23.02
C SER A 92 -5.61 -11.47 -22.81
N LEU A 93 -4.48 -10.83 -23.11
CA LEU A 93 -4.23 -9.43 -22.84
C LEU A 93 -3.34 -8.83 -23.93
N GLN A 94 -3.80 -7.72 -24.51
CA GLN A 94 -3.02 -6.89 -25.42
C GLN A 94 -2.94 -5.49 -24.82
N VAL A 95 -1.73 -5.05 -24.50
CA VAL A 95 -1.44 -3.73 -23.94
C VAL A 95 -0.20 -3.17 -24.66
N PRO A 96 -0.17 -1.90 -25.11
CA PRO A 96 -1.28 -0.96 -25.18
C PRO A 96 -2.50 -1.54 -25.90
N HIS A 97 -3.70 -1.18 -25.49
CA HIS A 97 -4.91 -1.70 -26.12
C HIS A 97 -4.88 -1.35 -27.63
N PRO A 98 -5.06 -2.34 -28.52
CA PRO A 98 -4.69 -2.23 -29.94
C PRO A 98 -5.48 -1.18 -30.73
N ARG A 99 -6.63 -0.74 -30.21
CA ARG A 99 -7.53 0.23 -30.85
C ARG A 99 -7.58 1.59 -30.15
N ILE A 100 -6.60 1.94 -29.30
CA ILE A 100 -6.61 3.24 -28.61
C ILE A 100 -6.63 4.40 -29.62
N GLN A 101 -5.75 4.36 -30.62
CA GLN A 101 -5.59 5.37 -31.66
C GLN A 101 -6.84 5.57 -32.54
N GLU A 102 -7.72 4.56 -32.58
CA GLU A 102 -8.93 4.53 -33.40
C GLU A 102 -10.15 5.09 -32.67
N ARG A 103 -10.03 5.43 -31.38
CA ARG A 103 -11.17 5.71 -30.51
C ARG A 103 -10.99 7.04 -29.79
N LYS A 104 -11.67 8.06 -30.28
CA LYS A 104 -11.61 9.41 -29.71
C LYS A 104 -12.14 9.43 -28.27
N PHE A 105 -13.13 8.59 -27.95
CA PHE A 105 -13.69 8.45 -26.60
C PHE A 105 -12.73 7.82 -25.58
N VAL A 106 -11.63 7.22 -26.05
CA VAL A 106 -10.52 6.74 -25.23
C VAL A 106 -9.43 7.79 -25.13
N LEU A 107 -9.02 8.36 -26.28
CA LEU A 107 -7.93 9.34 -26.37
C LEU A 107 -8.25 10.63 -25.60
N GLN A 108 -9.46 11.17 -25.74
CA GLN A 108 -9.87 12.43 -25.10
C GLN A 108 -9.75 12.38 -23.55
N PRO A 109 -10.35 11.42 -22.84
CA PRO A 109 -10.16 11.29 -21.39
C PRO A 109 -8.73 10.89 -20.98
N LEU A 110 -8.00 10.14 -21.80
CA LEU A 110 -6.62 9.75 -21.51
C LEU A 110 -5.68 10.97 -21.51
N VAL A 111 -5.80 11.84 -22.53
CA VAL A 111 -5.06 13.10 -22.61
C VAL A 111 -5.43 14.05 -21.48
N GLU A 112 -6.69 14.09 -21.05
CA GLU A 112 -7.12 14.90 -19.89
C GLU A 112 -6.41 14.48 -18.60
N ILE A 113 -6.20 13.18 -18.38
CA ILE A 113 -5.53 12.68 -17.17
C ILE A 113 -4.03 12.97 -17.18
N ASN A 114 -3.39 12.78 -18.33
CA ASN A 114 -1.96 12.99 -18.49
C ASN A 114 -1.58 13.20 -19.97
N SER A 115 -1.46 14.47 -20.37
CA SER A 115 -1.06 14.88 -21.72
C SER A 115 0.40 14.56 -22.08
N SER A 116 1.23 14.20 -21.09
CA SER A 116 2.63 13.84 -21.30
C SER A 116 2.84 12.35 -21.56
N LEU A 117 1.78 11.54 -21.58
CA LEU A 117 1.88 10.12 -21.91
C LEU A 117 2.18 9.89 -23.39
N PHE A 118 3.01 8.89 -23.64
CA PHE A 118 3.34 8.40 -24.97
C PHE A 118 2.80 6.98 -25.14
N HIS A 119 2.39 6.65 -26.36
CA HIS A 119 2.04 5.29 -26.72
C HIS A 119 3.31 4.42 -26.72
N PRO A 120 3.42 3.37 -25.89
CA PRO A 120 4.62 2.55 -25.78
C PRO A 120 5.12 1.97 -27.10
N SER A 121 4.22 1.52 -27.99
CA SER A 121 4.58 0.97 -29.31
C SER A 121 4.86 2.04 -30.38
N PHE A 122 3.96 3.01 -30.58
CA PHE A 122 4.11 4.03 -31.64
C PHE A 122 5.12 5.12 -31.31
N LYS A 123 5.53 5.27 -30.04
CA LYS A 123 6.41 6.34 -29.56
C LYS A 123 5.91 7.76 -29.88
N GLN A 124 4.59 7.90 -30.06
CA GLN A 124 3.91 9.17 -30.27
C GLN A 124 3.14 9.57 -29.01
N SER A 125 3.01 10.87 -28.78
CA SER A 125 2.18 11.37 -27.66
C SER A 125 0.71 11.04 -27.90
N PHE A 126 -0.06 10.80 -26.83
CA PHE A 126 -1.51 10.63 -26.97
C PHE A 126 -2.22 11.90 -27.45
N VAL A 127 -1.63 13.08 -27.25
CA VAL A 127 -2.10 14.35 -27.83
C VAL A 127 -2.04 14.28 -29.36
N THR A 128 -0.90 13.86 -29.91
CA THR A 128 -0.73 13.68 -31.36
C THR A 128 -1.67 12.63 -31.92
N LEU A 129 -1.85 11.49 -31.21
CA LEU A 129 -2.79 10.46 -31.64
C LEU A 129 -4.24 10.93 -31.64
N LEU A 130 -4.62 11.78 -30.67
CA LEU A 130 -5.96 12.39 -30.62
C LEU A 130 -6.21 13.33 -31.81
N GLU A 131 -5.21 14.10 -32.23
CA GLU A 131 -5.30 14.98 -33.41
C GLU A 131 -5.38 14.20 -34.73
N GLN A 132 -4.74 13.03 -34.79
CA GLN A 132 -4.64 12.20 -35.99
C GLN A 132 -5.74 11.13 -36.10
N THR A 133 -6.59 10.99 -35.08
CA THR A 133 -7.60 9.92 -35.04
C THR A 133 -8.62 10.09 -36.18
N SER A 134 -9.00 8.98 -36.81
CA SER A 134 -10.03 8.96 -37.84
C SER A 134 -11.46 8.97 -37.27
N ASP A 135 -11.61 8.83 -35.96
CA ASP A 135 -12.91 8.82 -35.27
C ASP A 135 -13.49 10.24 -35.19
N THR A 136 -14.53 10.48 -35.99
CA THR A 136 -15.25 11.76 -36.09
C THR A 136 -16.42 11.86 -35.12
N SER A 137 -16.60 10.88 -34.22
CA SER A 137 -17.71 10.85 -33.27
C SER A 137 -17.76 12.12 -32.42
N THR A 138 -18.98 12.57 -32.13
CA THR A 138 -19.19 13.67 -31.18
C THR A 138 -18.95 13.16 -29.77
N ILE A 139 -18.15 13.90 -29.01
CA ILE A 139 -17.82 13.61 -27.63
C ILE A 139 -18.29 14.78 -26.78
N VAL A 140 -19.24 14.52 -25.88
CA VAL A 140 -19.81 15.55 -25.02
C VAL A 140 -19.36 15.32 -23.58
N LYS A 141 -18.58 16.27 -23.04
CA LYS A 141 -18.21 16.26 -21.62
C LYS A 141 -19.48 16.48 -20.79
N GLN A 142 -19.72 15.55 -19.86
CA GLN A 142 -20.90 15.57 -19.01
C GLN A 142 -20.65 16.38 -17.74
N SER A 143 -21.73 16.90 -17.15
CA SER A 143 -21.71 17.52 -15.81
C SER A 143 -21.59 16.49 -14.68
N LYS A 144 -21.73 15.19 -15.00
CA LYS A 144 -21.53 14.07 -14.08
C LYS A 144 -20.06 14.01 -13.67
N TRP A 145 -19.81 13.94 -12.36
CA TRP A 145 -18.47 13.79 -11.81
C TRP A 145 -18.35 12.48 -11.04
N LEU A 146 -17.16 11.89 -11.09
CA LEU A 146 -16.81 10.70 -10.32
C LEU A 146 -15.99 11.14 -9.11
N ARG A 147 -16.31 10.59 -7.94
CA ARG A 147 -15.54 10.83 -6.72
C ARG A 147 -14.43 9.80 -6.60
N ASN A 148 -13.23 10.26 -6.26
CA ASN A 148 -12.11 9.36 -5.93
C ASN A 148 -12.34 8.70 -4.55
N PRO A 149 -12.50 7.37 -4.44
CA PRO A 149 -12.76 6.68 -3.17
C PRO A 149 -11.60 6.81 -2.18
N ARG A 150 -10.38 7.12 -2.64
CA ARG A 150 -9.24 7.42 -1.77
C ARG A 150 -9.54 8.55 -0.79
N SER A 151 -10.41 9.50 -1.16
CA SER A 151 -10.82 10.61 -0.28
C SER A 151 -11.63 10.18 0.95
N ASP A 152 -12.13 8.94 1.00
CA ASP A 152 -12.76 8.40 2.21
C ASP A 152 -11.74 8.06 3.32
N TYR A 153 -10.46 7.97 2.97
CA TYR A 153 -9.37 7.59 3.86
C TYR A 153 -8.47 8.79 4.12
N ASP A 154 -8.97 9.72 4.93
CA ASP A 154 -8.31 10.99 5.19
C ASP A 154 -7.26 10.90 6.30
N PHE A 155 -5.99 10.88 5.90
CA PHE A 155 -4.83 10.95 6.79
C PHE A 155 -4.36 12.39 7.06
N SER A 156 -5.03 13.43 6.55
CA SER A 156 -4.55 14.82 6.60
C SER A 156 -4.38 15.39 8.02
N ASN A 157 -5.11 14.83 9.00
CA ASN A 157 -5.00 15.21 10.41
C ASN A 157 -3.96 14.38 11.19
N ILE A 158 -3.28 13.44 10.53
CA ILE A 158 -2.31 12.54 11.14
C ILE A 158 -0.94 12.84 10.53
N ASN A 159 -0.06 13.47 11.32
CA ASN A 159 1.29 13.80 10.85
C ASN A 159 2.26 12.65 11.05
N TYR A 160 2.05 11.82 12.07
CA TYR A 160 2.96 10.71 12.37
C TYR A 160 2.23 9.43 12.78
N ILE A 161 2.40 8.39 11.97
CA ILE A 161 1.93 7.02 12.23
C ILE A 161 3.13 6.14 12.54
N ALA A 162 3.08 5.41 13.66
CA ALA A 162 4.02 4.33 13.95
C ALA A 162 3.32 2.98 13.90
N ILE A 163 3.84 2.06 13.09
CA ILE A 163 3.32 0.70 12.94
C ILE A 163 4.23 -0.26 13.71
N GLU A 164 3.68 -0.84 14.76
CA GLU A 164 4.33 -1.75 15.66
C GLU A 164 3.74 -3.16 15.63
N GLY A 165 4.49 -4.11 16.19
CA GLY A 165 4.14 -5.52 16.11
C GLY A 165 5.35 -6.45 16.14
N ASN A 166 5.06 -7.74 16.28
CA ASN A 166 6.11 -8.75 16.42
C ASN A 166 6.92 -8.98 15.12
N ILE A 167 8.01 -9.73 15.24
CA ILE A 167 8.83 -10.17 14.11
C ILE A 167 7.96 -11.02 13.18
N GLY A 168 7.84 -10.62 11.92
CA GLY A 168 6.98 -11.32 10.94
C GLY A 168 5.52 -10.85 10.92
N ALA A 169 5.13 -9.82 11.68
CA ALA A 169 3.76 -9.29 11.67
C ALA A 169 3.38 -8.53 10.37
N GLY A 170 4.35 -8.10 9.57
CA GLY A 170 4.08 -7.38 8.31
C GLY A 170 4.13 -5.85 8.41
N LYS A 171 4.70 -5.29 9.48
CA LYS A 171 4.88 -3.84 9.71
C LYS A 171 5.40 -3.08 8.49
N THR A 172 6.58 -3.47 8.00
CA THR A 172 7.24 -2.87 6.83
C THR A 172 6.33 -2.92 5.59
N SER A 173 5.58 -4.01 5.40
CA SER A 173 4.65 -4.14 4.28
C SER A 173 3.48 -3.16 4.40
N LEU A 174 2.89 -3.00 5.59
CA LEU A 174 1.82 -2.04 5.81
C LEU A 174 2.31 -0.59 5.63
N ALA A 175 3.50 -0.28 6.15
CA ALA A 175 4.12 1.03 6.01
C ALA A 175 4.34 1.41 4.53
N HIS A 176 4.87 0.48 3.72
CA HIS A 176 4.99 0.68 2.27
C HIS A 176 3.64 0.87 1.57
N LEU A 177 2.62 0.09 1.92
CA LEU A 177 1.29 0.22 1.32
C LEU A 177 0.68 1.60 1.60
N ILE A 178 0.75 2.06 2.85
CA ILE A 178 0.26 3.39 3.25
C ILE A 178 1.07 4.48 2.56
N SER A 179 2.40 4.37 2.55
CA SER A 179 3.28 5.32 1.87
C SER A 179 2.96 5.44 0.38
N ASN A 180 2.81 4.32 -0.32
CA ASN A 180 2.47 4.32 -1.75
C ASN A 180 1.06 4.84 -2.04
N ASP A 181 0.06 4.37 -1.29
CA ASP A 181 -1.33 4.72 -1.56
C ASP A 181 -1.64 6.16 -1.16
N PHE A 182 -0.95 6.70 -0.15
CA PHE A 182 -1.21 8.03 0.38
C PHE A 182 -0.11 9.05 0.10
N ASN A 183 1.04 8.68 -0.47
CA ASN A 183 2.22 9.55 -0.65
C ASN A 183 2.84 10.02 0.67
N ALA A 184 2.87 9.13 1.68
CA ALA A 184 3.45 9.42 2.99
C ALA A 184 4.97 9.23 2.98
N LYS A 185 5.72 10.05 3.73
CA LYS A 185 7.15 9.82 3.95
C LYS A 185 7.34 8.53 4.73
N LEU A 186 8.13 7.61 4.18
CA LEU A 186 8.36 6.30 4.77
C LEU A 186 9.65 6.30 5.61
N ILE A 187 9.54 5.87 6.87
CA ILE A 187 10.69 5.62 7.74
C ILE A 187 10.76 4.14 8.06
N LEU A 188 11.87 3.50 7.71
CA LEU A 188 12.08 2.08 7.92
C LEU A 188 13.19 1.82 8.94
N GLU A 189 13.00 0.78 9.74
CA GLU A 189 14.01 0.28 10.67
C GLU A 189 15.24 -0.26 9.93
N ARG A 190 16.43 0.22 10.31
CA ARG A 190 17.72 -0.22 9.79
C ARG A 190 18.26 -1.40 10.59
N PHE A 191 17.96 -2.64 10.18
CA PHE A 191 18.49 -3.85 10.85
C PHE A 191 19.45 -4.69 9.99
N LYS A 192 19.51 -4.47 8.68
CA LYS A 192 20.24 -5.36 7.74
C LYS A 192 21.76 -5.36 7.96
N ASP A 193 22.32 -4.22 8.32
CA ASP A 193 23.77 -4.01 8.43
C ASP A 193 24.29 -4.23 9.86
N ASN A 194 23.43 -4.70 10.77
CA ASN A 194 23.79 -4.87 12.18
C ASN A 194 24.64 -6.14 12.38
N PRO A 195 25.93 -6.01 12.78
CA PRO A 195 26.84 -7.16 12.89
C PRO A 195 26.57 -8.06 14.09
N PHE A 196 25.73 -7.61 15.04
CA PHE A 196 25.36 -8.38 16.22
C PHE A 196 24.09 -9.22 16.00
N LEU A 197 23.24 -8.85 15.04
CA LEU A 197 21.95 -9.51 14.84
C LEU A 197 22.10 -11.00 14.48
N PRO A 198 22.98 -11.42 13.56
CA PRO A 198 23.20 -12.85 13.32
C PRO A 198 23.75 -13.57 14.56
N LYS A 199 24.70 -12.95 15.28
CA LYS A 199 25.35 -13.51 16.46
C LYS A 199 24.39 -13.67 17.64
N PHE A 200 23.42 -12.77 17.77
CA PHE A 200 22.34 -12.84 18.75
C PHE A 200 21.49 -14.10 18.60
N TYR A 201 21.18 -14.48 17.35
CA TYR A 201 20.41 -15.71 17.11
C TYR A 201 21.23 -16.99 17.29
N GLU A 202 22.57 -16.89 17.40
CA GLU A 202 23.47 -17.99 17.75
C GLU A 202 23.68 -18.08 19.28
N ASP A 203 23.86 -16.94 19.96
CA ASP A 203 24.08 -16.83 21.40
C ASP A 203 23.44 -15.54 21.94
N GLN A 204 22.18 -15.66 22.33
CA GLN A 204 21.38 -14.54 22.84
C GLN A 204 21.98 -13.96 24.12
N GLN A 205 22.45 -14.80 25.04
CA GLN A 205 22.97 -14.34 26.33
C GLN A 205 24.19 -13.44 26.17
N ARG A 206 25.07 -13.76 25.22
CA ARG A 206 26.29 -12.98 24.98
C ARG A 206 26.06 -11.72 24.15
N TYR A 207 25.13 -11.76 23.19
CA TYR A 207 24.99 -10.71 22.17
C TYR A 207 23.74 -9.85 22.29
N ALA A 208 22.83 -10.12 23.23
CA ALA A 208 21.63 -9.29 23.44
C ALA A 208 21.99 -7.83 23.77
N PHE A 209 22.85 -7.60 24.76
CA PHE A 209 23.22 -6.23 25.15
C PHE A 209 23.85 -5.40 24.02
N PRO A 210 24.91 -5.86 23.32
CA PRO A 210 25.49 -5.09 22.21
C PRO A 210 24.50 -4.90 21.04
N LEU A 211 23.60 -5.86 20.79
CA LEU A 211 22.56 -5.73 19.77
C LEU A 211 21.55 -4.63 20.13
N GLU A 212 21.03 -4.64 21.35
CA GLU A 212 20.04 -3.65 21.77
C GLU A 212 20.64 -2.24 21.81
N MET A 213 21.91 -2.13 22.21
CA MET A 213 22.66 -0.87 22.19
C MET A 213 22.89 -0.34 20.78
N SER A 214 23.20 -1.22 19.81
CA SER A 214 23.35 -0.77 18.42
C SER A 214 22.01 -0.32 17.83
N PHE A 215 20.90 -1.03 18.10
CA PHE A 215 19.57 -0.55 17.70
C PHE A 215 19.21 0.79 18.35
N LEU A 216 19.55 0.99 19.62
CA LEU A 216 19.31 2.25 20.32
C LEU A 216 20.05 3.41 19.63
N ALA A 217 21.33 3.22 19.29
CA ALA A 217 22.15 4.21 18.62
C ALA A 217 21.68 4.50 17.19
N ASP A 218 21.38 3.46 16.41
CA ASP A 218 20.95 3.59 15.01
C ASP A 218 19.62 4.34 14.89
N ARG A 219 18.65 4.02 15.76
CA ARG A 219 17.35 4.71 15.78
C ARG A 219 17.51 6.18 16.15
N TYR A 220 18.36 6.50 17.13
CA TYR A 220 18.66 7.88 17.51
C TYR A 220 19.33 8.67 16.37
N GLN A 221 20.30 8.07 15.67
CA GLN A 221 20.93 8.69 14.50
C GLN A 221 19.93 8.93 13.37
N GLN A 222 19.08 7.96 13.06
CA GLN A 222 18.04 8.10 12.05
C GLN A 222 17.09 9.25 12.37
N LEU A 223 16.67 9.39 13.63
CA LEU A 223 15.81 10.49 14.06
C LEU A 223 16.50 11.86 13.92
N LEU A 224 17.79 11.97 14.24
CA LEU A 224 18.55 13.21 14.02
C LEU A 224 18.72 13.57 12.53
N GLU A 225 18.86 12.57 11.65
CA GLU A 225 18.90 12.75 10.19
C GLU A 225 17.54 13.24 9.67
N ASP A 226 16.46 12.61 10.13
CA ASP A 226 15.10 12.91 9.68
C ASP A 226 14.57 14.25 10.22
N ILE A 227 14.89 14.63 11.47
CA ILE A 227 14.57 15.95 12.06
C ILE A 227 15.16 17.12 11.27
N LYS A 228 16.36 16.97 10.71
CA LYS A 228 16.95 18.01 9.84
C LYS A 228 16.21 18.17 8.51
N GLN A 229 15.44 17.17 8.09
CA GLN A 229 14.62 17.22 6.88
C GLN A 229 13.16 17.60 7.16
N PHE A 230 12.69 17.47 8.40
CA PHE A 230 11.29 17.67 8.78
C PHE A 230 10.79 19.13 8.65
N ASP A 231 11.69 20.11 8.53
CA ASP A 231 11.36 21.53 8.66
C ASP A 231 10.91 22.22 7.35
N LEU A 232 10.77 21.50 6.23
CA LEU A 232 10.46 22.13 4.92
C LEU A 232 9.14 21.74 4.25
N PHE A 233 8.52 20.59 4.56
CA PHE A 233 7.24 20.18 3.95
C PHE A 233 6.39 19.38 4.94
N LYS A 234 5.07 19.64 4.97
CA LYS A 234 4.07 18.89 5.74
C LYS A 234 3.87 17.48 5.15
N ASP A 235 4.91 16.67 5.18
CA ASP A 235 4.82 15.29 4.76
C ASP A 235 4.39 14.45 5.97
N TYR A 236 3.16 13.97 5.94
CA TYR A 236 2.68 12.96 6.87
C TYR A 236 3.58 11.71 6.78
N VAL A 237 4.02 11.23 7.94
CA VAL A 237 5.04 10.18 8.07
C VAL A 237 4.38 8.87 8.49
N VAL A 238 4.84 7.79 7.86
CA VAL A 238 4.56 6.43 8.32
C VAL A 238 5.89 5.73 8.61
N ALA A 239 6.05 5.29 9.85
CA ALA A 239 7.19 4.52 10.30
C ALA A 239 6.79 3.05 10.55
N ASP A 240 7.67 2.10 10.22
CA ASP A 240 7.47 0.68 10.52
C ASP A 240 7.98 0.25 11.91
N TYR A 241 8.29 1.24 12.74
CA TYR A 241 8.62 1.10 14.15
C TYR A 241 8.38 2.43 14.91
N ASP A 242 8.33 2.30 16.23
CA ASP A 242 8.35 3.31 17.26
C ASP A 242 9.56 3.04 18.18
N VAL A 243 10.10 4.10 18.78
CA VAL A 243 11.29 4.01 19.63
C VAL A 243 11.10 3.13 20.87
N TYR A 244 9.90 3.06 21.44
CA TYR A 244 9.64 2.27 22.65
C TYR A 244 9.79 0.76 22.43
N LYS A 245 9.83 0.31 21.17
CA LYS A 245 10.25 -1.04 20.80
C LYS A 245 11.58 -1.44 21.42
N SER A 246 12.55 -0.52 21.51
CA SER A 246 13.82 -0.72 22.23
C SER A 246 13.60 -1.25 23.64
N LEU A 247 12.71 -0.63 24.41
CA LEU A 247 12.47 -1.02 25.79
C LEU A 247 11.75 -2.37 25.89
N ILE A 248 10.86 -2.67 24.93
CA ILE A 248 10.12 -3.94 24.90
C ILE A 248 11.09 -5.10 24.64
N PHE A 249 11.89 -5.00 23.58
CA PHE A 249 12.86 -6.03 23.20
C PHE A 249 13.92 -6.22 24.30
N ALA A 250 14.52 -5.12 24.77
CA ALA A 250 15.52 -5.17 25.83
C ALA A 250 14.98 -5.80 27.13
N LYS A 251 13.71 -5.58 27.50
CA LYS A 251 13.11 -6.21 28.68
C LYS A 251 13.00 -7.73 28.54
N VAL A 252 12.77 -8.22 27.32
CA VAL A 252 12.65 -9.65 27.03
C VAL A 252 14.02 -10.32 26.91
N THR A 253 15.03 -9.61 26.39
CA THR A 253 16.32 -10.21 26.02
C THR A 253 17.43 -10.02 27.06
N LEU A 254 17.39 -8.94 27.85
CA LEU A 254 18.46 -8.59 28.79
C LEU A 254 18.21 -9.08 30.21
N GLN A 255 19.31 -9.29 30.95
CA GLN A 255 19.24 -9.53 32.39
C GLN A 255 18.78 -8.26 33.13
N PRO A 256 18.21 -8.37 34.35
CA PRO A 256 17.65 -7.22 35.06
C PRO A 256 18.60 -6.04 35.23
N GLU A 257 19.87 -6.29 35.54
CA GLU A 257 20.91 -5.26 35.71
C GLU A 257 21.22 -4.54 34.39
N GLU A 258 21.36 -5.31 33.30
CA GLU A 258 21.60 -4.80 31.94
C GLU A 258 20.40 -3.99 31.44
N TYR A 259 19.18 -4.50 31.66
CA TYR A 259 17.95 -3.80 31.32
C TYR A 259 17.82 -2.47 32.06
N ASN A 260 18.15 -2.43 33.35
CA ASN A 260 18.12 -1.19 34.13
C ASN A 260 19.12 -0.14 33.61
N LEU A 261 20.32 -0.56 33.19
CA LEU A 261 21.28 0.33 32.53
C LEU A 261 20.76 0.79 31.17
N TYR A 262 20.28 -0.13 30.34
CA TYR A 262 19.71 0.16 29.04
C TYR A 262 18.56 1.17 29.11
N LYS A 263 17.63 0.97 30.05
CA LYS A 263 16.49 1.85 30.28
C LYS A 263 16.93 3.27 30.66
N LYS A 264 17.96 3.42 31.49
CA LYS A 264 18.53 4.74 31.83
C LYS A 264 19.10 5.43 30.60
N LEU A 265 19.86 4.71 29.76
CA LEU A 265 20.43 5.24 28.52
C LEU A 265 19.35 5.62 27.52
N PHE A 266 18.32 4.78 27.36
CA PHE A 266 17.18 5.06 26.51
C PHE A 266 16.52 6.39 26.87
N HIS A 267 16.19 6.61 28.16
CA HIS A 267 15.56 7.85 28.59
C HIS A 267 16.47 9.07 28.47
N LEU A 268 17.79 8.91 28.56
CA LEU A 268 18.75 9.99 28.36
C LEU A 268 18.79 10.43 26.88
N MET A 269 18.83 9.46 25.96
CA MET A 269 18.94 9.72 24.52
C MET A 269 17.62 10.17 23.88
N HIS A 270 16.49 9.67 24.38
CA HIS A 270 15.19 9.82 23.71
C HIS A 270 14.20 10.73 24.44
N LYS A 271 14.70 11.63 25.31
CA LYS A 271 13.86 12.50 26.14
C LYS A 271 12.94 13.45 25.34
N GLU A 272 13.39 13.87 24.16
CA GLU A 272 12.73 14.92 23.35
C GLU A 272 12.11 14.38 22.06
N LEU A 273 11.77 13.10 22.01
CA LEU A 273 11.19 12.52 20.80
C LEU A 273 9.71 12.86 20.62
N ALA A 274 9.37 13.16 19.37
CA ALA A 274 7.99 13.22 18.92
C ALA A 274 7.31 11.87 19.14
N LYS A 275 6.09 11.90 19.66
CA LYS A 275 5.24 10.73 19.79
C LYS A 275 4.39 10.60 18.52
N PRO A 276 4.03 9.38 18.11
CA PRO A 276 3.10 9.19 17.02
C PRO A 276 1.72 9.73 17.38
N ASP A 277 1.08 10.39 16.41
CA ASP A 277 -0.32 10.77 16.47
C ASP A 277 -1.21 9.53 16.50
N VAL A 278 -0.81 8.46 15.79
CA VAL A 278 -1.46 7.14 15.80
C VAL A 278 -0.42 6.03 15.95
N TYR A 279 -0.58 5.20 16.97
CA TYR A 279 0.24 4.02 17.21
C TYR A 279 -0.55 2.77 16.83
N ILE A 280 -0.10 2.01 15.85
CA ILE A 280 -0.79 0.81 15.37
C ILE A 280 -0.05 -0.41 15.87
N TYR A 281 -0.67 -1.26 16.67
CA TYR A 281 -0.12 -2.57 17.02
C TYR A 281 -0.78 -3.65 16.18
N LEU A 282 -0.01 -4.23 15.26
CA LEU A 282 -0.41 -5.39 14.47
C LEU A 282 -0.26 -6.67 15.29
N TYR A 283 -1.37 -7.11 15.86
CA TYR A 283 -1.44 -8.40 16.55
C TYR A 283 -1.53 -9.53 15.52
N GLN A 284 -0.73 -10.56 15.73
CA GLN A 284 -0.66 -11.74 14.87
C GLN A 284 -0.28 -12.96 15.71
N ASN A 285 -0.97 -14.08 15.46
CA ASN A 285 -0.71 -15.31 16.18
C ASN A 285 0.67 -15.90 15.84
N THR A 286 1.24 -16.64 16.79
CA THR A 286 2.63 -17.15 16.71
C THR A 286 2.86 -18.08 15.52
N GLU A 287 1.86 -18.90 15.16
CA GLU A 287 1.94 -19.80 14.01
C GLU A 287 2.17 -19.01 12.71
N ARG A 288 1.41 -17.95 12.49
CA ARG A 288 1.54 -17.10 11.31
C ARG A 288 2.80 -16.25 11.33
N LEU A 289 3.24 -15.78 12.50
CA LEU A 289 4.54 -15.09 12.62
C LEU A 289 5.68 -15.99 12.14
N LEU A 290 5.73 -17.24 12.61
CA LEU A 290 6.73 -18.23 12.19
C LEU A 290 6.64 -18.54 10.69
N ALA A 291 5.42 -18.71 10.15
CA ALA A 291 5.23 -18.92 8.73
C ALA A 291 5.76 -17.75 7.89
N ASN A 292 5.52 -16.51 8.33
CA ASN A 292 6.02 -15.30 7.66
C ASN A 292 7.55 -15.16 7.76
N ILE A 293 8.14 -15.46 8.91
CA ILE A 293 9.59 -15.48 9.12
C ILE A 293 10.24 -16.50 8.18
N LYS A 294 9.71 -17.72 8.16
CA LYS A 294 10.19 -18.80 7.28
C LYS A 294 10.11 -18.41 5.81
N LYS A 295 8.99 -17.82 5.38
CA LYS A 295 8.79 -17.32 4.01
C LYS A 295 9.76 -16.20 3.65
N ARG A 296 10.09 -15.31 4.59
CA ARG A 296 11.06 -14.22 4.41
C ARG A 296 12.49 -14.73 4.24
N GLY A 297 12.81 -15.89 4.82
CA GLY A 297 13.99 -16.68 4.47
C GLY A 297 15.34 -16.11 4.89
N ARG A 298 15.38 -15.21 5.91
CA ARG A 298 16.66 -14.74 6.47
C ARG A 298 17.36 -15.90 7.18
N SER A 299 18.63 -16.13 6.84
CA SER A 299 19.40 -17.28 7.34
C SER A 299 19.48 -17.34 8.86
N TYR A 300 19.66 -16.19 9.51
CA TYR A 300 19.81 -16.05 10.95
C TYR A 300 18.49 -16.12 11.75
N GLU A 301 17.32 -16.02 11.11
CA GLU A 301 16.01 -16.09 11.82
C GLU A 301 15.45 -17.51 11.91
N LYS A 302 16.17 -18.52 11.41
CA LYS A 302 15.67 -19.91 11.30
C LYS A 302 15.48 -20.59 12.65
N SER A 303 16.20 -20.16 13.69
CA SER A 303 16.16 -20.70 15.05
C SER A 303 15.21 -19.94 15.98
N ILE A 304 14.36 -19.05 15.45
CA ILE A 304 13.40 -18.31 16.29
C ILE A 304 12.35 -19.27 16.85
N GLU A 305 12.32 -19.37 18.17
CA GLU A 305 11.37 -20.18 18.90
C GLU A 305 10.04 -19.46 19.13
N ALA A 306 8.95 -20.23 19.17
CA ALA A 306 7.60 -19.72 19.43
C ALA A 306 7.50 -18.99 20.78
N GLU A 307 8.18 -19.50 21.81
CA GLU A 307 8.17 -18.91 23.16
C GLU A 307 8.79 -17.49 23.16
N TYR A 308 9.84 -17.28 22.38
CA TYR A 308 10.47 -15.95 22.25
C TYR A 308 9.49 -14.95 21.63
N LEU A 309 8.79 -15.34 20.57
CA LEU A 309 7.76 -14.50 19.96
C LEU A 309 6.62 -14.21 20.93
N GLN A 310 6.21 -15.19 21.74
CA GLN A 310 5.17 -14.98 22.75
C GLN A 310 5.59 -13.93 23.79
N LYS A 311 6.81 -14.02 24.33
CA LYS A 311 7.35 -13.03 25.28
C LYS A 311 7.36 -11.61 24.71
N ILE A 312 7.70 -11.47 23.42
CA ILE A 312 7.66 -10.17 22.74
C ILE A 312 6.21 -9.66 22.62
N ASN A 313 5.25 -10.51 22.26
CA ASN A 313 3.83 -10.14 22.22
C ASN A 313 3.35 -9.66 23.59
N ASP A 314 3.66 -10.41 24.65
CA ASP A 314 3.29 -10.05 26.02
C ASP A 314 3.90 -8.70 26.43
N GLY A 315 5.15 -8.44 26.02
CA GLY A 315 5.83 -7.16 26.24
C GLY A 315 5.14 -5.99 25.54
N TYR A 316 4.66 -6.16 24.30
CA TYR A 316 3.86 -5.12 23.61
C TYR A 316 2.53 -4.88 24.31
N LEU A 317 1.79 -5.94 24.68
CA LEU A 317 0.50 -5.82 25.35
C LEU A 317 0.63 -5.14 26.71
N GLU A 318 1.69 -5.45 27.47
CA GLU A 318 2.01 -4.77 28.72
C GLU A 318 2.32 -3.29 28.50
N TYR A 319 3.13 -2.96 27.50
CA TYR A 319 3.43 -1.56 27.14
C TYR A 319 2.18 -0.78 26.78
N ILE A 320 1.34 -1.34 25.91
CA ILE A 320 0.09 -0.71 25.46
C ILE A 320 -0.84 -0.47 26.65
N LYS A 321 -1.02 -1.48 27.52
CA LYS A 321 -1.86 -1.38 28.71
C LYS A 321 -1.42 -0.27 29.66
N ASN A 322 -0.11 -0.05 29.81
CA ASN A 322 0.44 0.94 30.72
C ASN A 322 0.52 2.36 30.13
N THR A 323 0.46 2.50 28.80
CA THR A 323 0.61 3.80 28.13
C THR A 323 -0.67 4.64 28.16
N HIS A 324 -1.84 4.02 28.36
CA HIS A 324 -3.16 4.69 28.50
C HIS A 324 -3.37 5.83 27.49
N ASN A 325 -3.20 5.54 26.20
CA ASN A 325 -3.35 6.50 25.11
C ASN A 325 -4.44 6.05 24.14
N ASP A 326 -5.45 6.91 23.94
CA ASP A 326 -6.60 6.65 23.07
C ASP A 326 -6.22 6.51 21.59
N ASN A 327 -5.01 6.93 21.22
CA ASN A 327 -4.51 6.86 19.85
C ASN A 327 -3.83 5.52 19.51
N ILE A 328 -3.88 4.53 20.41
CA ILE A 328 -3.37 3.18 20.15
C ILE A 328 -4.46 2.35 19.48
N LYS A 329 -4.19 1.87 18.27
CA LYS A 329 -5.06 0.95 17.51
C LYS A 329 -4.46 -0.46 17.53
N ILE A 330 -5.11 -1.38 18.23
CA ILE A 330 -4.76 -2.81 18.18
C ILE A 330 -5.54 -3.46 17.05
N ILE A 331 -4.85 -3.97 16.04
CA ILE A 331 -5.46 -4.58 14.85
C ILE A 331 -5.04 -6.04 14.78
N ASP A 332 -6.01 -6.94 14.94
CA ASP A 332 -5.79 -8.37 14.75
C ASP A 332 -5.80 -8.72 13.27
N ILE A 333 -4.62 -9.11 12.76
CA ILE A 333 -4.42 -9.52 11.38
C ILE A 333 -4.27 -11.04 11.24
N SER A 334 -4.67 -11.81 12.25
CA SER A 334 -4.51 -13.27 12.29
C SER A 334 -5.21 -14.00 11.17
N GLU A 335 -6.35 -13.48 10.70
CA GLU A 335 -7.08 -14.06 9.56
C GLU A 335 -6.90 -13.24 8.28
N MET A 336 -5.99 -12.27 8.27
CA MET A 336 -5.81 -11.33 7.16
C MET A 336 -4.48 -11.55 6.41
N ASP A 337 -4.54 -11.66 5.09
CA ASP A 337 -3.37 -11.47 4.19
C ASP A 337 -3.51 -10.15 3.42
N PHE A 338 -3.24 -9.02 4.09
CA PHE A 338 -3.35 -7.68 3.49
C PHE A 338 -2.29 -7.39 2.42
N VAL A 339 -1.24 -8.21 2.33
CA VAL A 339 -0.20 -8.08 1.30
C VAL A 339 -0.71 -8.62 -0.04
N LYS A 340 -1.53 -9.68 -0.02
CA LYS A 340 -2.10 -10.27 -1.25
C LYS A 340 -3.55 -9.90 -1.50
N ASN A 341 -4.30 -9.51 -0.48
CA ASN A 341 -5.70 -9.17 -0.57
C ASN A 341 -5.92 -7.71 -0.21
N ARG A 342 -6.19 -6.89 -1.24
CA ARG A 342 -6.43 -5.46 -1.08
C ARG A 342 -7.62 -5.15 -0.18
N ALA A 343 -8.66 -5.98 -0.17
CA ALA A 343 -9.81 -5.77 0.71
C ALA A 343 -9.44 -5.87 2.20
N HIS A 344 -8.52 -6.78 2.55
CA HIS A 344 -8.00 -6.84 3.93
C HIS A 344 -7.18 -5.58 4.27
N TYR A 345 -6.38 -5.09 3.33
CA TYR A 345 -5.66 -3.83 3.53
C TYR A 345 -6.62 -2.65 3.74
N ILE A 346 -7.69 -2.55 2.94
CA ILE A 346 -8.72 -1.53 3.15
C ILE A 346 -9.38 -1.66 4.53
N SER A 347 -9.70 -2.86 4.98
CA SER A 347 -10.26 -3.08 6.33
C SER A 347 -9.30 -2.64 7.45
N ILE A 348 -7.98 -2.76 7.24
CA ILE A 348 -6.97 -2.23 8.17
C ILE A 348 -7.00 -0.70 8.16
N LEU A 349 -7.08 -0.05 6.99
CA LEU A 349 -7.18 1.41 6.91
C LEU A 349 -8.43 1.94 7.63
N GLU A 350 -9.57 1.28 7.48
CA GLU A 350 -10.82 1.62 8.18
C GLU A 350 -10.62 1.56 9.71
N GLN A 351 -9.93 0.55 10.23
CA GLN A 351 -9.63 0.42 11.67
C GLN A 351 -8.58 1.42 12.19
N ILE A 352 -7.73 1.96 11.30
CA ILE A 352 -6.77 3.00 11.67
C ILE A 352 -7.49 4.34 11.84
N LEU A 353 -8.42 4.65 10.94
CA LEU A 353 -9.09 5.95 10.86
C LEU A 353 -10.36 6.07 11.71
N HIS A 354 -10.98 4.94 12.07
CA HIS A 354 -12.16 4.85 12.94
C HIS A 354 -11.78 4.18 14.26
#